data_AF-A0A536Q4C2-F1
#
_entry.id   AF-A0A536Q4C2-F1
#
_cell.length_a   1.000
_cell.length_b   1.000
_cell.length_c   1.000
_cell.angle_alpha   90.00
_cell.angle_beta   90.00
_cell.angle_gamma   90.00
#
_symmetry.space_group_name_H-M   'P 1'
#
loop_
_entity.id
_entity.type
_entity.pdbx_description
1 polymer ?
#
loop_
_entity_poly.entity_id
_entity_poly.type
_entity_poly.pdbx_seq_one_letter_code
_entity_poly.pdbx_strand_id
1 'polypeptide(L)'
;MKQHRSPFIRGIVAAVLATAALSAAGVAASAADWPKYLHDIGGSGSTSERTITAETAASLKLKAGWPVRLGDRPITTQPIVANGLIYVGAWDGYEYALHPDGSTAWRQYLGRTKNCFIADAVSSNPQQGTVAGLVSTGAVATASVNGHNRSVLYVGAGGNRDESGANISGSAELIALDAGTGQILWRSPLGASPNHLIWSSPAVYHDSVYVGVSSFDDCPLVQGKLVKVSALTGALEATFNAVPTGCEGASIWGSPTIDESAGKVYVATGNSRPCSIFGPQLGRYPHTKRGAIMLILALAAVLVAVFWPRGWIRLGFWLAAAGALATAALGAYLLVGPTVSINRPYSVSLIQLDAGDLQVTDSWKVPATDEGDYDFGSTPTLFSGTVTPGGERRQLLGIPNKNGNYYVFDRAHIASGPVATIVLAHAPRTDPTKGNGSISPSAFDGHTLYIAGGGTEADGGPVPGSLLAYDPNDFSRPRWKIGAAGPVLGAVTTSSGVVVIGNGAFTTVVSGSDGSVLFKGSVANPKAAMIFGAATIANGRIYQGDTAGYLYAYGIDGR
;
A
#
# COMPACT_ATOMS: atom_id res chain seq x y z
N MET A 1 -58.01 33.48 48.22
CA MET A 1 -58.07 32.77 46.92
C MET A 1 -58.07 33.81 45.82
N LYS A 2 -57.30 33.81 44.74
CA LYS A 2 -56.26 32.94 44.20
C LYS A 2 -55.39 33.82 43.29
N GLN A 3 -54.13 33.42 43.16
CA GLN A 3 -53.02 34.08 42.51
C GLN A 3 -53.05 34.12 40.96
N HIS A 4 -52.30 35.09 40.43
CA HIS A 4 -51.24 34.98 39.40
C HIS A 4 -51.47 35.34 37.91
N ARG A 5 -50.66 36.33 37.51
CA ARG A 5 -49.65 36.40 36.41
C ARG A 5 -50.09 36.81 35.00
N SER A 6 -49.42 37.87 34.52
CA SER A 6 -49.40 38.40 33.15
C SER A 6 -48.64 37.49 32.17
N PRO A 7 -48.99 37.49 30.86
CA PRO A 7 -48.14 36.94 29.82
C PRO A 7 -47.59 38.08 28.92
N PHE A 8 -46.52 38.73 29.36
CA PHE A 8 -45.52 39.31 28.46
C PHE A 8 -44.30 38.38 28.53
N ILE A 9 -43.63 38.13 27.39
CA ILE A 9 -42.50 37.21 27.19
C ILE A 9 -42.90 35.77 26.80
N ARG A 10 -43.45 35.59 25.59
CA ARG A 10 -43.37 34.32 24.82
C ARG A 10 -43.20 34.53 23.30
N GLY A 11 -42.68 35.68 22.88
CA GLY A 11 -42.59 36.05 21.45
C GLY A 11 -41.20 35.96 20.79
N ILE A 12 -40.10 35.73 21.53
CA ILE A 12 -38.73 35.90 20.99
C ILE A 12 -37.89 34.59 21.00
N VAL A 13 -38.37 33.50 21.61
CA VAL A 13 -37.61 32.23 21.66
C VAL A 13 -37.95 31.27 20.49
N ALA A 14 -39.04 31.51 19.75
CA ALA A 14 -39.44 30.66 18.63
C ALA A 14 -38.80 31.02 17.28
N ALA A 15 -38.14 32.19 17.17
CA ALA A 15 -37.52 32.64 15.92
C ALA A 15 -36.00 32.39 15.84
N VAL A 16 -35.35 31.93 16.92
CA VAL A 16 -33.91 31.58 16.95
C VAL A 16 -33.68 30.06 16.88
N LEU A 17 -34.73 29.25 17.06
CA LEU A 17 -34.65 27.79 16.93
C LEU A 17 -35.02 27.25 15.54
N ALA A 18 -35.42 28.13 14.61
CA ALA A 18 -35.72 27.75 13.22
C ALA A 18 -34.54 27.98 12.24
N THR A 19 -33.41 28.52 12.70
CA THR A 19 -32.20 28.77 11.90
C THR A 19 -30.99 27.90 12.29
N ALA A 20 -31.16 26.95 13.22
CA ALA A 20 -30.08 26.05 13.67
C ALA A 20 -30.32 24.55 13.37
N ALA A 21 -31.28 24.22 12.50
CA ALA A 21 -31.63 22.83 12.16
C ALA A 21 -31.42 22.47 10.67
N LEU A 22 -30.62 23.24 9.94
CA LEU A 22 -30.14 22.90 8.58
C LEU A 22 -28.62 22.66 8.57
N SER A 23 -28.12 21.82 9.47
CA SER A 23 -26.69 21.43 9.46
C SER A 23 -26.47 19.99 9.95
N ALA A 24 -27.29 19.04 9.50
CA ALA A 24 -27.02 17.60 9.72
C ALA A 24 -27.82 16.67 8.79
N ALA A 25 -28.24 17.14 7.61
CA ALA A 25 -28.68 16.20 6.59
C ALA A 25 -27.42 15.53 6.04
N GLY A 26 -27.20 14.27 6.42
CA GLY A 26 -26.10 13.45 5.91
C GLY A 26 -26.07 13.56 4.39
N VAL A 27 -25.02 14.17 3.87
CA VAL A 27 -24.76 14.20 2.45
C VAL A 27 -24.39 12.77 2.08
N ALA A 28 -25.34 12.04 1.50
CA ALA A 28 -25.05 10.79 0.82
C ALA A 28 -23.95 11.09 -0.21
N ALA A 29 -22.93 10.23 -0.28
CA ALA A 29 -21.82 10.36 -1.21
C ALA A 29 -22.34 10.69 -2.62
N SER A 30 -21.93 11.84 -3.15
CA SER A 30 -22.35 12.24 -4.48
C SER A 30 -21.69 11.34 -5.52
N ALA A 31 -22.26 11.23 -6.72
CA ALA A 31 -21.66 10.47 -7.84
C ALA A 31 -20.27 11.00 -8.29
N ALA A 32 -19.76 12.09 -7.67
CA ALA A 32 -18.47 12.72 -7.91
C ALA A 32 -17.47 12.57 -6.74
N ASP A 33 -17.83 11.85 -5.67
CA ASP A 33 -16.93 11.59 -4.54
C ASP A 33 -15.91 10.49 -4.87
N TRP A 34 -14.77 10.50 -4.17
CA TRP A 34 -13.71 9.51 -4.27
C TRP A 34 -13.36 9.01 -2.86
N PRO A 35 -14.13 8.07 -2.28
CA PRO A 35 -14.12 7.83 -0.83
C PRO A 35 -12.96 6.95 -0.33
N LYS A 36 -12.20 6.29 -1.22
CA LYS A 36 -11.09 5.40 -0.84
C LYS A 36 -10.02 5.30 -1.92
N TYR A 37 -8.91 4.65 -1.58
CA TYR A 37 -7.88 4.26 -2.56
C TYR A 37 -8.49 3.52 -3.76
N LEU A 38 -8.13 3.88 -4.99
CA LEU A 38 -8.69 3.31 -6.23
C LEU A 38 -10.22 3.45 -6.39
N HIS A 39 -10.82 4.49 -5.78
CA HIS A 39 -12.21 4.91 -5.89
C HIS A 39 -13.25 3.96 -5.28
N ASP A 40 -13.28 2.69 -5.69
CA ASP A 40 -14.29 1.71 -5.30
C ASP A 40 -13.69 0.40 -4.76
N ILE A 41 -14.54 -0.49 -4.29
CA ILE A 41 -14.12 -1.72 -3.61
C ILE A 41 -13.48 -2.75 -4.57
N GLY A 42 -13.83 -2.70 -5.86
CA GLY A 42 -13.20 -3.48 -6.92
C GLY A 42 -11.88 -2.89 -7.41
N GLY A 43 -11.51 -1.71 -6.90
CA GLY A 43 -10.25 -1.05 -7.19
C GLY A 43 -10.15 -0.56 -8.64
N SER A 44 -11.26 -0.10 -9.23
CA SER A 44 -11.29 0.31 -10.64
C SER A 44 -10.37 1.48 -10.95
N GLY A 45 -10.06 2.35 -9.98
CA GLY A 45 -9.34 3.59 -10.22
C GLY A 45 -10.08 4.53 -11.19
N SER A 46 -11.40 4.37 -11.32
CA SER A 46 -12.23 5.13 -12.26
C SER A 46 -13.41 5.79 -11.57
N THR A 47 -13.71 7.04 -11.92
CA THR A 47 -14.92 7.75 -11.48
C THR A 47 -15.80 8.12 -12.67
N SER A 48 -17.06 8.53 -12.39
CA SER A 48 -18.04 8.95 -13.39
C SER A 48 -18.23 10.48 -13.49
N GLU A 49 -17.41 11.24 -12.76
CA GLU A 49 -17.30 12.71 -12.81
C GLU A 49 -17.04 13.20 -14.24
N ARG A 50 -17.79 14.20 -14.71
CA ARG A 50 -17.76 14.65 -16.12
C ARG A 50 -17.27 16.07 -16.35
N THR A 51 -16.73 16.76 -15.35
CA THR A 51 -16.24 18.14 -15.56
C THR A 51 -14.87 18.13 -16.23
N ILE A 52 -13.99 17.20 -15.84
CA ILE A 52 -12.68 17.01 -16.46
C ILE A 52 -12.81 15.92 -17.52
N THR A 53 -12.65 16.32 -18.77
CA THR A 53 -12.84 15.51 -19.99
C THR A 53 -11.67 15.75 -20.94
N ALA A 54 -11.59 15.00 -22.03
CA ALA A 54 -10.55 15.20 -23.03
C ALA A 54 -10.58 16.64 -23.60
N GLU A 55 -11.77 17.22 -23.75
CA GLU A 55 -11.99 18.56 -24.29
C GLU A 55 -11.63 19.66 -23.29
N THR A 56 -11.82 19.42 -21.99
CA THR A 56 -11.64 20.44 -20.95
C THR A 56 -10.29 20.34 -20.24
N ALA A 57 -9.60 19.20 -20.29
CA ALA A 57 -8.36 18.96 -19.55
C ALA A 57 -7.22 19.92 -19.94
N ALA A 58 -7.17 20.38 -21.19
CA ALA A 58 -6.16 21.36 -21.63
C ALA A 58 -6.31 22.74 -20.95
N SER A 59 -7.47 23.02 -20.34
CA SER A 59 -7.73 24.26 -19.58
C SER A 59 -7.45 24.11 -18.08
N LEU A 60 -6.96 22.95 -17.64
CA LEU A 60 -6.57 22.76 -16.24
C LEU A 60 -5.46 23.71 -15.86
N LYS A 61 -5.58 24.27 -14.66
CA LYS A 61 -4.53 25.04 -14.02
C LYS A 61 -4.60 24.88 -12.52
N LEU A 62 -3.51 25.26 -11.85
CA LEU A 62 -3.46 25.28 -10.40
C LEU A 62 -4.51 26.27 -9.88
N LYS A 63 -5.36 25.83 -8.94
CA LYS A 63 -6.39 26.70 -8.36
C LYS A 63 -5.74 27.79 -7.50
N ALA A 64 -6.41 28.94 -7.39
CA ALA A 64 -5.96 30.01 -6.50
C ALA A 64 -5.84 29.48 -5.06
N GLY A 65 -4.76 29.83 -4.37
CA GLY A 65 -4.44 29.30 -3.04
C GLY A 65 -3.70 27.97 -3.02
N TRP A 66 -3.48 27.34 -4.19
CA TRP A 66 -2.74 26.08 -4.32
C TRP A 66 -1.35 26.28 -4.95
N PRO A 67 -0.36 25.40 -4.68
CA PRO A 67 -0.47 24.22 -3.81
C PRO A 67 -0.42 24.63 -2.33
N VAL A 68 -1.00 23.80 -1.47
CA VAL A 68 -0.90 24.00 -0.01
C VAL A 68 0.17 23.08 0.55
N ARG A 69 0.96 23.57 1.49
CA ARG A 69 1.96 22.77 2.20
C ARG A 69 1.41 22.34 3.54
N LEU A 70 1.15 21.04 3.72
CA LEU A 70 0.52 20.52 4.94
C LEU A 70 1.54 20.26 6.05
N GLY A 71 2.73 19.82 5.67
CA GLY A 71 3.81 19.49 6.60
C GLY A 71 5.18 19.54 5.92
N ASP A 72 6.20 19.06 6.62
CA ASP A 72 7.58 19.00 6.12
C ASP A 72 8.00 17.62 5.58
N ARG A 73 7.04 16.72 5.41
CA ARG A 73 7.26 15.33 5.02
C ARG A 73 6.38 14.90 3.86
N PRO A 74 6.71 13.80 3.16
CA PRO A 74 5.95 13.34 2.00
C PRO A 74 4.46 13.15 2.23
N ILE A 75 3.72 13.39 1.15
CA ILE A 75 2.35 12.90 0.96
C ILE A 75 2.42 11.81 -0.12
N THR A 76 2.38 10.54 0.32
CA THR A 76 2.39 9.38 -0.60
C THR A 76 1.02 8.71 -0.69
N THR A 77 0.05 9.13 0.12
CA THR A 77 -1.33 8.69 0.05
C THR A 77 -2.03 9.29 -1.16
N GLN A 78 -3.04 8.60 -1.68
CA GLN A 78 -3.97 9.18 -2.63
C GLN A 78 -4.95 10.07 -1.84
N PRO A 79 -5.07 11.37 -2.14
CA PRO A 79 -6.07 12.22 -1.49
C PRO A 79 -7.46 11.66 -1.78
N ILE A 80 -8.32 11.52 -0.78
CA ILE A 80 -9.71 11.05 -1.00
C ILE A 80 -10.67 12.21 -0.79
N VAL A 81 -11.81 12.19 -1.47
CA VAL A 81 -12.82 13.24 -1.39
C VAL A 81 -14.15 12.63 -0.99
N ALA A 82 -14.68 13.05 0.14
CA ALA A 82 -15.99 12.62 0.62
C ALA A 82 -16.56 13.69 1.55
N ASN A 83 -17.89 13.76 1.67
CA ASN A 83 -18.56 14.71 2.57
C ASN A 83 -18.17 16.19 2.33
N GLY A 84 -17.77 16.54 1.10
CA GLY A 84 -17.29 17.89 0.76
C GLY A 84 -15.91 18.24 1.34
N LEU A 85 -15.19 17.28 1.91
CA LEU A 85 -13.84 17.43 2.43
C LEU A 85 -12.84 16.61 1.61
N ILE A 86 -11.58 17.04 1.65
CA ILE A 86 -10.44 16.31 1.10
C ILE A 86 -9.67 15.72 2.28
N TYR A 87 -9.55 14.40 2.34
CA TYR A 87 -8.76 13.71 3.36
C TYR A 87 -7.42 13.26 2.79
N VAL A 88 -6.35 13.46 3.56
CA VAL A 88 -4.99 13.15 3.13
C VAL A 88 -4.09 12.86 4.33
N GLY A 89 -3.42 11.71 4.27
CA GLY A 89 -2.43 11.29 5.25
C GLY A 89 -1.02 11.66 4.80
N ALA A 90 -0.20 12.17 5.73
CA ALA A 90 1.18 12.54 5.46
C ALA A 90 2.18 11.85 6.42
N TRP A 91 3.43 11.77 5.97
CA TRP A 91 4.50 11.12 6.71
C TRP A 91 4.91 11.87 7.99
N ASP A 92 4.40 13.08 8.19
CA ASP A 92 4.55 13.87 9.44
C ASP A 92 3.75 13.29 10.61
N GLY A 93 2.92 12.28 10.37
CA GLY A 93 2.12 11.60 11.38
C GLY A 93 0.71 12.13 11.53
N TYR A 94 0.29 13.03 10.63
CA TYR A 94 -1.05 13.60 10.62
C TYR A 94 -1.93 13.04 9.50
N GLU A 95 -3.20 12.79 9.84
CA GLU A 95 -4.31 12.81 8.89
C GLU A 95 -4.88 14.22 8.86
N TYR A 96 -5.08 14.77 7.67
CA TYR A 96 -5.67 16.08 7.44
C TYR A 96 -7.02 15.93 6.77
N ALA A 97 -7.98 16.77 7.16
CA ALA A 97 -9.15 17.09 6.36
C ALA A 97 -9.10 18.56 5.95
N LEU A 98 -9.27 18.82 4.66
CA LEU A 98 -9.23 20.16 4.08
C LEU A 98 -10.57 20.51 3.45
N HIS A 99 -10.92 21.78 3.52
CA HIS A 99 -11.95 22.35 2.67
C HIS A 99 -11.46 22.45 1.21
N PRO A 100 -12.36 22.54 0.22
CA PRO A 100 -11.96 22.61 -1.18
C PRO A 100 -11.11 23.83 -1.58
N ASP A 101 -11.10 24.88 -0.74
CA ASP A 101 -10.24 26.06 -0.90
C ASP A 101 -8.80 25.84 -0.40
N GLY A 102 -8.52 24.69 0.21
CA GLY A 102 -7.20 24.33 0.75
C GLY A 102 -7.01 24.64 2.23
N SER A 103 -7.99 25.27 2.90
CA SER A 103 -7.93 25.51 4.35
C SER A 103 -8.15 24.22 5.15
N THR A 104 -7.42 24.05 6.25
CA THR A 104 -7.56 22.87 7.12
C THR A 104 -8.85 22.94 7.94
N ALA A 105 -9.75 21.98 7.74
CA ALA A 105 -10.94 21.78 8.56
C ALA A 105 -10.54 21.17 9.91
N TRP A 106 -9.75 20.10 9.89
CA TRP A 106 -9.12 19.51 11.07
C TRP A 106 -7.84 18.76 10.68
N ARG A 107 -6.99 18.49 11.68
CA ARG A 107 -5.87 17.56 11.57
C ARG A 107 -5.76 16.74 12.85
N GLN A 108 -5.36 15.48 12.73
CA GLN A 108 -5.22 14.59 13.86
C GLN A 108 -3.88 13.86 13.80
N TYR A 109 -3.05 13.98 14.85
CA TYR A 109 -1.82 13.21 14.96
C TYR A 109 -2.15 11.75 15.32
N LEU A 110 -1.67 10.81 14.51
CA LEU A 110 -1.95 9.37 14.67
C LEU A 110 -0.70 8.53 14.93
N GLY A 111 0.48 9.13 14.84
CA GLY A 111 1.75 8.47 15.16
C GLY A 111 2.76 8.55 14.04
N ARG A 112 4.02 8.35 14.42
CA ARG A 112 5.13 8.15 13.47
C ARG A 112 5.91 6.91 13.89
N THR A 113 6.40 6.18 12.90
CA THR A 113 7.31 5.07 13.10
C THR A 113 8.71 5.46 12.65
N LYS A 114 9.68 5.24 13.53
CA LYS A 114 11.11 5.28 13.22
C LYS A 114 11.68 3.89 13.43
N ASN A 115 12.20 3.30 12.36
CA ASN A 115 12.89 2.01 12.41
C ASN A 115 14.35 2.13 11.92
N CYS A 116 15.05 1.00 11.77
CA CYS A 116 16.46 0.93 11.41
C CYS A 116 16.84 1.76 10.17
N PHE A 117 18.13 2.10 10.11
CA PHE A 117 18.72 2.94 9.07
C PHE A 117 18.69 2.24 7.71
N ILE A 118 17.67 2.54 6.91
CA ILE A 118 17.76 2.51 5.45
C ILE A 118 17.15 3.81 4.94
N ALA A 119 18.01 4.64 4.37
CA ALA A 119 17.61 5.69 3.44
C ALA A 119 17.56 5.04 2.06
N ASP A 120 16.48 5.29 1.31
CA ASP A 120 16.66 5.55 -0.13
C ASP A 120 15.44 6.15 -0.86
N ALA A 121 14.29 6.34 -0.20
CA ALA A 121 13.14 6.96 -0.88
C ALA A 121 12.89 8.45 -0.53
N VAL A 122 13.31 8.91 0.66
CA VAL A 122 12.83 10.21 1.21
C VAL A 122 13.88 11.05 1.96
N SER A 123 14.95 10.44 2.50
CA SER A 123 15.98 11.19 3.26
C SER A 123 17.34 11.09 2.59
N SER A 124 17.95 12.24 2.29
CA SER A 124 19.35 12.34 1.83
C SER A 124 20.37 12.09 2.95
N ASN A 125 19.93 12.01 4.21
CA ASN A 125 20.80 11.74 5.35
C ASN A 125 20.55 10.34 5.93
N PRO A 126 21.38 9.34 5.59
CA PRO A 126 21.27 7.97 6.10
C PRO A 126 21.46 7.86 7.61
N GLN A 127 21.97 8.90 8.30
CA GLN A 127 22.17 8.91 9.76
C GLN A 127 20.93 9.36 10.55
N GLN A 128 19.86 9.82 9.88
CA GLN A 128 18.63 10.25 10.56
C GLN A 128 17.58 9.14 10.67
N GLY A 129 17.68 8.10 9.84
CA GLY A 129 16.68 7.02 9.72
C GLY A 129 15.38 7.53 9.07
N THR A 130 14.69 6.65 8.36
CA THR A 130 13.39 7.00 7.78
C THR A 130 12.34 7.06 8.89
N VAL A 131 11.61 8.17 8.95
CA VAL A 131 10.47 8.32 9.86
C VAL A 131 9.25 8.54 8.98
N ALA A 132 8.32 7.58 9.05
CA ALA A 132 7.08 7.60 8.30
C ALA A 132 5.90 7.67 9.26
N GLY A 133 4.94 8.52 8.93
CA GLY A 133 3.64 8.63 9.57
C GLY A 133 2.60 7.87 8.76
N LEU A 134 1.64 8.59 8.20
CA LEU A 134 0.56 8.00 7.42
C LEU A 134 1.01 7.77 5.99
N VAL A 135 1.05 6.49 5.63
CA VAL A 135 1.37 5.98 4.29
C VAL A 135 0.19 5.24 3.65
N SER A 136 -0.80 4.89 4.47
CA SER A 136 -2.05 4.23 4.11
C SER A 136 -3.08 5.26 3.67
N THR A 137 -3.64 5.13 2.47
CA THR A 137 -4.74 6.00 2.05
C THR A 137 -5.99 5.64 2.86
N GLY A 138 -6.70 6.64 3.36
CA GLY A 138 -7.92 6.42 4.12
C GLY A 138 -9.07 5.80 3.30
N ALA A 139 -10.09 5.32 4.01
CA ALA A 139 -11.37 4.93 3.42
C ALA A 139 -12.51 5.51 4.24
N VAL A 140 -13.38 6.28 3.59
CA VAL A 140 -14.60 6.80 4.20
C VAL A 140 -15.75 5.85 3.95
N ALA A 141 -16.46 5.47 5.01
CA ALA A 141 -17.71 4.72 4.92
C ALA A 141 -18.67 5.14 6.02
N THR A 142 -19.96 4.84 5.83
CA THR A 142 -20.95 4.99 6.92
C THR A 142 -20.91 3.76 7.80
N ALA A 143 -20.80 3.94 9.11
CA ALA A 143 -20.85 2.85 10.08
C ALA A 143 -21.57 3.26 11.36
N SER A 144 -22.16 2.29 12.05
CA SER A 144 -22.79 2.49 13.35
C SER A 144 -21.76 2.31 14.47
N VAL A 145 -21.16 3.41 14.93
CA VAL A 145 -20.16 3.39 16.00
C VAL A 145 -20.80 3.94 17.28
N ASN A 146 -20.70 3.17 18.36
CA ASN A 146 -21.35 3.45 19.65
C ASN A 146 -22.86 3.66 19.52
N GLY A 147 -23.53 2.89 18.67
CA GLY A 147 -24.98 2.97 18.45
C GLY A 147 -25.46 4.14 17.59
N HIS A 148 -24.54 4.88 16.97
CA HIS A 148 -24.87 6.01 16.10
C HIS A 148 -24.26 5.84 14.70
N ASN A 149 -25.12 5.89 13.68
CA ASN A 149 -24.68 5.96 12.29
C ASN A 149 -23.96 7.28 12.04
N ARG A 150 -22.71 7.20 11.59
CA ARG A 150 -21.87 8.37 11.27
C ARG A 150 -20.95 8.06 10.10
N SER A 151 -20.42 9.11 9.48
CA SER A 151 -19.33 8.96 8.52
C SER A 151 -18.03 8.72 9.26
N VAL A 152 -17.38 7.60 8.96
CA VAL A 152 -16.14 7.15 9.59
C VAL A 152 -15.03 7.11 8.56
N LEU A 153 -13.87 7.64 8.92
CA LEU A 153 -12.64 7.56 8.16
C LEU A 153 -11.73 6.49 8.79
N TYR A 154 -11.45 5.41 8.07
CA TYR A 154 -10.54 4.35 8.50
C TYR A 154 -9.17 4.57 7.89
N VAL A 155 -8.12 4.56 8.71
CA VAL A 155 -6.73 4.81 8.29
C VAL A 155 -5.75 3.86 8.97
N GLY A 156 -4.75 3.41 8.22
CA GLY A 156 -3.57 2.74 8.77
C GLY A 156 -2.58 3.77 9.34
N ALA A 157 -2.20 3.64 10.61
CA ALA A 157 -1.31 4.57 11.29
C ALA A 157 -0.57 3.91 12.47
N GLY A 158 -0.32 4.67 13.54
CA GLY A 158 0.41 4.21 14.71
C GLY A 158 1.92 4.42 14.60
N GLY A 159 2.65 3.96 15.62
CA GLY A 159 4.10 4.03 15.63
C GLY A 159 4.74 4.06 17.01
N ASN A 160 6.04 4.38 17.03
CA ASN A 160 6.88 4.45 18.23
C ASN A 160 7.42 5.86 18.50
N ARG A 161 6.80 6.88 17.91
CA ARG A 161 7.14 8.30 18.13
C ARG A 161 5.90 9.13 18.38
N ASP A 162 5.96 9.97 19.41
CA ASP A 162 4.94 11.00 19.64
C ASP A 162 5.14 12.21 18.71
N GLU A 163 4.25 13.19 18.83
CA GLU A 163 4.25 14.40 18.01
C GLU A 163 5.53 15.24 18.19
N SER A 164 6.06 15.30 19.41
CA SER A 164 7.33 15.97 19.71
C SER A 164 8.55 15.24 19.12
N GLY A 165 8.38 13.96 18.75
CA GLY A 165 9.43 13.10 18.24
C GLY A 165 10.09 12.24 19.33
N ALA A 166 9.59 12.27 20.56
CA ALA A 166 10.08 11.42 21.63
C ALA A 166 9.75 9.95 21.35
N ASN A 167 10.59 9.06 21.85
CA ASN A 167 10.34 7.62 21.80
C ASN A 167 9.14 7.28 22.69
N ILE A 168 8.20 6.52 22.15
CA ILE A 168 7.11 5.91 22.90
C ILE A 168 7.04 4.41 22.59
N SER A 169 6.53 3.63 23.53
CA SER A 169 6.03 2.30 23.20
C SER A 169 4.76 2.44 22.37
N GLY A 170 4.65 1.70 21.27
CA GLY A 170 3.46 1.76 20.43
C GLY A 170 3.42 0.65 19.40
N SER A 171 2.44 0.75 18.51
CA SER A 171 2.10 -0.29 17.55
C SER A 171 1.70 0.33 16.21
N ALA A 172 1.78 -0.45 15.14
CA ALA A 172 1.08 -0.19 13.90
C ALA A 172 -0.41 -0.52 14.11
N GLU A 173 -1.28 0.39 13.72
CA GLU A 173 -2.70 0.37 14.09
C GLU A 173 -3.61 0.61 12.88
N LEU A 174 -4.79 0.00 12.89
CA LEU A 174 -5.95 0.52 12.16
C LEU A 174 -6.73 1.43 13.09
N ILE A 175 -7.08 2.64 12.62
CA ILE A 175 -7.75 3.66 13.43
C ILE A 175 -9.01 4.12 12.71
N ALA A 176 -10.11 4.23 13.45
CA ALA A 176 -11.32 4.88 12.98
C ALA A 176 -11.43 6.29 13.55
N LEU A 177 -11.66 7.25 12.67
CA LEU A 177 -11.91 8.64 13.00
C LEU A 177 -13.33 9.03 12.62
N ASP A 178 -13.94 9.91 13.39
CA ASP A 178 -15.10 10.65 12.93
C ASP A 178 -14.68 11.54 11.75
N ALA A 179 -15.26 11.31 10.57
CA ALA A 179 -14.79 11.96 9.35
C ALA A 179 -15.05 13.48 9.33
N GLY A 180 -15.99 13.98 10.14
CA GLY A 180 -16.30 15.40 10.23
C GLY A 180 -15.38 16.17 11.17
N THR A 181 -14.86 15.50 12.22
CA THR A 181 -14.16 16.18 13.32
C THR A 181 -12.72 15.70 13.54
N GLY A 182 -12.33 14.56 12.98
CA GLY A 182 -11.03 13.92 13.22
C GLY A 182 -10.94 13.22 14.58
N GLN A 183 -12.02 13.19 15.37
CA GLN A 183 -12.02 12.53 16.67
C GLN A 183 -11.78 11.02 16.51
N ILE A 184 -10.83 10.48 17.26
CA ILE A 184 -10.60 9.03 17.31
C ILE A 184 -11.80 8.34 17.96
N LEU A 185 -12.39 7.40 17.24
CA LEU A 185 -13.51 6.58 17.69
C LEU A 185 -13.02 5.28 18.33
N TRP A 186 -12.04 4.62 17.69
CA TRP A 186 -11.39 3.42 18.21
C TRP A 186 -10.01 3.22 17.55
N ARG A 187 -9.19 2.34 18.15
CA ARG A 187 -7.88 1.90 17.64
C ARG A 187 -7.75 0.39 17.75
N SER A 188 -7.13 -0.23 16.75
CA SER A 188 -6.86 -1.67 16.70
C SER A 188 -5.38 -1.91 16.47
N PRO A 189 -4.61 -2.33 17.50
CA PRO A 189 -3.21 -2.72 17.35
C PRO A 189 -3.05 -3.95 16.44
N LEU A 190 -2.25 -3.84 15.39
CA LEU A 190 -2.05 -4.90 14.39
C LEU A 190 -0.62 -5.47 14.38
N GLY A 191 0.34 -4.77 14.98
CA GLY A 191 1.72 -5.26 15.11
C GLY A 191 2.60 -4.30 15.90
N ALA A 192 3.62 -4.84 16.58
CA ALA A 192 4.53 -4.01 17.40
C ALA A 192 5.40 -3.10 16.53
N SER A 193 5.47 -1.82 16.89
CA SER A 193 6.44 -0.89 16.34
C SER A 193 7.83 -1.15 16.95
N PRO A 194 8.93 -0.90 16.20
CA PRO A 194 8.96 -0.23 14.91
C PRO A 194 8.84 -1.17 13.70
N ASN A 195 8.79 -2.48 13.90
CA ASN A 195 8.93 -3.45 12.82
C ASN A 195 7.74 -3.47 11.85
N HIS A 196 6.54 -3.18 12.34
CA HIS A 196 5.32 -3.18 11.53
C HIS A 196 4.95 -1.76 11.09
N LEU A 197 4.40 -1.66 9.87
CA LEU A 197 3.74 -0.47 9.35
C LEU A 197 2.54 -0.89 8.50
N ILE A 198 1.48 -0.08 8.51
CA ILE A 198 0.30 -0.30 7.68
C ILE A 198 0.48 0.46 6.37
N TRP A 199 1.10 -0.19 5.37
CA TRP A 199 1.22 0.33 4.00
C TRP A 199 -0.07 0.19 3.21
N SER A 200 -0.77 -0.94 3.42
CA SER A 200 -2.07 -1.23 2.81
C SER A 200 -3.08 -0.14 3.15
N SER A 201 -3.87 0.27 2.17
CA SER A 201 -5.05 1.11 2.41
C SER A 201 -6.22 0.24 2.87
N PRO A 202 -7.10 0.69 3.78
CA PRO A 202 -8.22 -0.12 4.23
C PRO A 202 -9.28 -0.28 3.15
N ALA A 203 -9.90 -1.45 3.10
CA ALA A 203 -11.10 -1.72 2.31
C ALA A 203 -12.27 -1.98 3.26
N VAL A 204 -13.35 -1.21 3.16
CA VAL A 204 -14.55 -1.39 3.99
C VAL A 204 -15.57 -2.18 3.18
N TYR A 205 -16.03 -3.30 3.71
CA TYR A 205 -17.05 -4.14 3.09
C TYR A 205 -17.97 -4.69 4.15
N HIS A 206 -19.26 -4.36 4.02
CA HIS A 206 -20.26 -4.51 5.08
C HIS A 206 -19.78 -3.88 6.39
N ASP A 207 -19.93 -4.59 7.50
CA ASP A 207 -19.59 -4.16 8.85
C ASP A 207 -18.12 -4.42 9.22
N SER A 208 -17.25 -4.66 8.22
CA SER A 208 -15.85 -5.04 8.42
C SER A 208 -14.88 -4.19 7.59
N VAL A 209 -13.68 -4.03 8.11
CA VAL A 209 -12.54 -3.36 7.49
C VAL A 209 -11.42 -4.38 7.29
N TYR A 210 -10.89 -4.43 6.07
CA TYR A 210 -9.83 -5.33 5.65
C TYR A 210 -8.56 -4.51 5.43
N VAL A 211 -7.44 -4.95 5.98
CA VAL A 211 -6.16 -4.26 5.79
C VAL A 211 -4.97 -5.21 5.87
N GLY A 212 -3.99 -5.01 4.99
CA GLY A 212 -2.71 -5.72 5.00
C GLY A 212 -1.76 -5.20 6.08
N VAL A 213 -1.01 -6.11 6.69
CA VAL A 213 0.04 -5.82 7.68
C VAL A 213 1.39 -6.19 7.09
N SER A 214 2.34 -5.27 7.21
CA SER A 214 3.64 -5.33 6.53
C SER A 214 4.79 -4.83 7.40
N SER A 215 6.01 -5.11 6.96
CA SER A 215 7.27 -4.59 7.53
C SER A 215 7.42 -3.09 7.26
N PHE A 216 8.14 -2.37 8.12
CA PHE A 216 8.40 -0.93 7.92
C PHE A 216 9.30 -0.62 6.71
N ASP A 217 10.12 -1.57 6.24
CA ASP A 217 10.98 -1.48 5.04
C ASP A 217 11.84 -2.76 4.96
N ASP A 218 11.22 -3.93 5.20
CA ASP A 218 11.93 -5.21 5.40
C ASP A 218 13.01 -5.22 6.49
N CYS A 219 12.89 -4.27 7.42
CA CYS A 219 13.86 -4.01 8.47
C CYS A 219 13.25 -4.18 9.88
N PRO A 220 13.18 -5.40 10.44
CA PRO A 220 13.27 -6.69 9.76
C PRO A 220 11.97 -7.01 9.00
N LEU A 221 11.97 -8.11 8.25
CA LEU A 221 10.73 -8.72 7.79
C LEU A 221 9.83 -9.07 9.00
N VAL A 222 8.53 -9.01 8.78
CA VAL A 222 7.50 -9.45 9.73
C VAL A 222 6.61 -10.49 9.06
N GLN A 223 5.86 -11.26 9.83
CA GLN A 223 4.86 -12.16 9.26
C GLN A 223 3.77 -11.33 8.57
N GLY A 224 3.66 -11.45 7.25
CA GLY A 224 2.61 -10.77 6.49
C GLY A 224 1.23 -11.30 6.85
N LYS A 225 0.27 -10.38 6.99
CA LYS A 225 -1.10 -10.71 7.37
C LYS A 225 -2.11 -9.91 6.58
N LEU A 226 -3.27 -10.52 6.32
CA LEU A 226 -4.49 -9.78 6.03
C LEU A 226 -5.37 -9.91 7.27
N VAL A 227 -5.80 -8.79 7.83
CA VAL A 227 -6.72 -8.77 8.97
C VAL A 227 -8.08 -8.28 8.54
N LYS A 228 -9.12 -8.82 9.17
CA LYS A 228 -10.50 -8.37 9.11
C LYS A 228 -10.89 -7.87 10.50
N VAL A 229 -11.36 -6.64 10.59
CA VAL A 229 -11.66 -5.94 11.84
C VAL A 229 -13.07 -5.36 11.76
N SER A 230 -13.84 -5.43 12.85
CA SER A 230 -15.16 -4.82 12.93
C SER A 230 -15.09 -3.31 12.68
N ALA A 231 -15.81 -2.82 11.68
CA ALA A 231 -15.91 -1.40 11.35
C ALA A 231 -16.55 -0.58 12.48
N LEU A 232 -17.36 -1.23 13.33
CA LEU A 232 -18.11 -0.62 14.42
C LEU A 232 -17.27 -0.44 15.68
N THR A 233 -16.39 -1.41 15.99
CA THR A 233 -15.75 -1.53 17.31
C THR A 233 -14.23 -1.58 17.27
N GLY A 234 -13.63 -1.86 16.12
CA GLY A 234 -12.20 -2.15 16.02
C GLY A 234 -11.80 -3.55 16.52
N ALA A 235 -12.76 -4.42 16.84
CA ALA A 235 -12.45 -5.79 17.26
C ALA A 235 -11.91 -6.63 16.09
N LEU A 236 -10.84 -7.39 16.31
CA LEU A 236 -10.31 -8.32 15.31
C LEU A 236 -11.29 -9.49 15.10
N GLU A 237 -11.73 -9.71 13.86
CA GLU A 237 -12.72 -10.73 13.49
C GLU A 237 -12.04 -11.95 12.87
N ALA A 238 -11.06 -11.74 11.98
CA ALA A 238 -10.30 -12.81 11.35
C ALA A 238 -8.88 -12.36 10.98
N THR A 239 -7.97 -13.32 10.82
CA THR A 239 -6.60 -13.08 10.37
C THR A 239 -6.15 -14.21 9.46
N PHE A 240 -5.74 -13.85 8.25
CA PHE A 240 -4.95 -14.71 7.39
C PHE A 240 -3.46 -14.40 7.60
N ASN A 241 -2.65 -15.45 7.80
CA ASN A 241 -1.20 -15.36 7.86
C ASN A 241 -0.59 -15.87 6.55
N ALA A 242 0.17 -15.04 5.85
CA ALA A 242 0.75 -15.38 4.55
C ALA A 242 1.91 -16.40 4.65
N VAL A 243 2.53 -16.51 5.83
CA VAL A 243 3.48 -17.58 6.15
C VAL A 243 3.11 -18.21 7.49
N PRO A 244 3.54 -19.46 7.78
CA PRO A 244 3.25 -20.11 9.06
C PRO A 244 3.73 -19.31 10.27
N THR A 245 3.06 -19.50 11.42
CA THR A 245 3.43 -18.84 12.69
C THR A 245 4.89 -19.10 13.04
N GLY A 246 5.65 -18.04 13.32
CA GLY A 246 7.09 -18.09 13.57
C GLY A 246 7.95 -17.84 12.32
N CYS A 247 7.35 -17.79 11.13
CA CYS A 247 8.02 -17.37 9.89
C CYS A 247 7.86 -15.85 9.65
N GLU A 248 8.83 -15.25 8.96
CA GLU A 248 8.84 -13.83 8.58
C GLU A 248 8.77 -13.68 7.04
N GLY A 249 8.14 -12.59 6.59
CA GLY A 249 7.96 -12.23 5.19
C GLY A 249 6.53 -12.44 4.67
N ALA A 250 6.40 -12.36 3.35
CA ALA A 250 5.13 -12.33 2.62
C ALA A 250 4.21 -11.18 3.07
N SER A 251 4.80 -10.04 3.44
CA SER A 251 4.12 -8.77 3.76
C SER A 251 3.04 -8.44 2.73
N ILE A 252 1.91 -7.90 3.20
CA ILE A 252 0.80 -7.47 2.33
C ILE A 252 0.80 -5.94 2.30
N TRP A 253 1.49 -5.38 1.30
CA TRP A 253 1.68 -3.95 1.11
C TRP A 253 0.53 -3.31 0.35
N GLY A 254 0.04 -4.02 -0.67
CA GLY A 254 -1.11 -3.62 -1.47
C GLY A 254 -2.41 -3.68 -0.68
N SER A 255 -3.41 -2.94 -1.16
CA SER A 255 -4.72 -2.87 -0.52
C SER A 255 -5.57 -4.09 -0.91
N PRO A 256 -6.47 -4.57 -0.03
CA PRO A 256 -7.40 -5.63 -0.39
C PRO A 256 -8.38 -5.14 -1.46
N THR A 257 -8.63 -5.98 -2.45
CA THR A 257 -9.65 -5.74 -3.50
C THR A 257 -10.77 -6.74 -3.32
N ILE A 258 -12.02 -6.29 -3.30
CA ILE A 258 -13.15 -7.17 -2.97
C ILE A 258 -14.07 -7.27 -4.19
N ASP A 259 -14.35 -8.52 -4.57
CA ASP A 259 -15.42 -8.86 -5.51
C ASP A 259 -16.68 -9.15 -4.69
N GLU A 260 -17.53 -8.13 -4.57
CA GLU A 260 -18.76 -8.21 -3.78
C GLU A 260 -19.70 -9.30 -4.32
N SER A 261 -19.75 -9.47 -5.65
CA SER A 261 -20.63 -10.44 -6.29
C SER A 261 -20.24 -11.89 -5.97
N ALA A 262 -18.95 -12.14 -5.76
CA ALA A 262 -18.42 -13.45 -5.40
C ALA A 262 -18.19 -13.62 -3.89
N GLY A 263 -18.27 -12.55 -3.11
CA GLY A 263 -17.89 -12.55 -1.70
C GLY A 263 -16.41 -12.88 -1.49
N LYS A 264 -15.52 -12.45 -2.38
CA LYS A 264 -14.09 -12.77 -2.36
C LYS A 264 -13.22 -11.54 -2.17
N VAL A 265 -12.12 -11.70 -1.44
CA VAL A 265 -11.07 -10.70 -1.30
C VAL A 265 -9.79 -11.18 -1.97
N TYR A 266 -9.13 -10.29 -2.69
CA TYR A 266 -7.86 -10.52 -3.36
C TYR A 266 -6.78 -9.65 -2.75
N VAL A 267 -5.64 -10.27 -2.44
CA VAL A 267 -4.44 -9.61 -1.96
C VAL A 267 -3.24 -10.22 -2.64
N ALA A 268 -2.14 -9.47 -2.67
CA ALA A 268 -0.87 -9.98 -3.13
C ALA A 268 0.21 -9.83 -2.06
N THR A 269 1.17 -10.73 -2.08
CA THR A 269 2.12 -10.91 -0.97
C THR A 269 3.55 -10.66 -1.39
N GLY A 270 4.36 -10.32 -0.39
CA GLY A 270 5.75 -9.99 -0.58
C GLY A 270 6.74 -11.16 -0.61
N ASN A 271 8.00 -10.78 -0.68
CA ASN A 271 9.19 -11.60 -0.51
C ASN A 271 9.16 -12.29 0.86
N SER A 272 9.74 -13.49 0.95
CA SER A 272 9.85 -14.23 2.20
C SER A 272 11.28 -14.62 2.53
N ARG A 273 11.54 -15.01 3.78
CA ARG A 273 12.83 -15.57 4.19
C ARG A 273 12.72 -17.05 4.59
N PRO A 274 13.82 -17.82 4.50
CA PRO A 274 13.96 -19.14 5.13
C PRO A 274 13.33 -19.21 6.51
N CYS A 275 12.38 -20.12 6.66
CA CYS A 275 11.72 -20.39 7.94
C CYS A 275 12.30 -21.65 8.58
N SER A 276 12.49 -21.62 9.90
CA SER A 276 12.96 -22.74 10.70
C SER A 276 11.91 -23.09 11.75
N ILE A 277 11.73 -24.38 12.01
CA ILE A 277 10.87 -24.89 13.10
C ILE A 277 11.35 -24.45 14.49
N PHE A 278 12.60 -23.97 14.61
CA PHE A 278 13.17 -23.44 15.85
C PHE A 278 12.99 -21.92 16.00
N GLY A 279 12.23 -21.29 15.12
CA GLY A 279 11.91 -19.86 15.13
C GLY A 279 12.89 -19.00 14.31
N PRO A 280 12.56 -17.70 14.14
CA PRO A 280 13.26 -16.81 13.20
C PRO A 280 14.68 -16.45 13.64
N GLN A 281 15.04 -16.68 14.91
CA GLN A 281 16.33 -16.29 15.49
C GLN A 281 17.46 -17.26 15.14
N LEU A 282 17.17 -18.56 14.94
CA LEU A 282 18.20 -19.59 14.68
C LEU A 282 18.63 -19.67 13.21
N GLY A 283 18.04 -18.86 12.32
CA GLY A 283 18.44 -18.70 10.92
C GLY A 283 18.92 -17.29 10.56
N ARG A 284 19.06 -16.38 11.54
CA ARG A 284 19.31 -14.93 11.28
C ARG A 284 20.65 -14.60 10.63
N TYR A 285 21.57 -15.55 10.53
CA TYR A 285 22.86 -15.31 9.91
C TYR A 285 23.36 -16.53 9.13
N PRO A 286 23.72 -16.40 7.84
CA PRO A 286 24.70 -17.28 7.25
C PRO A 286 26.06 -16.93 7.88
N HIS A 287 26.32 -17.40 9.11
CA HIS A 287 27.67 -17.38 9.68
C HIS A 287 28.52 -18.49 9.05
N THR A 288 28.48 -18.62 7.73
CA THR A 288 29.31 -19.57 6.98
C THR A 288 30.79 -19.26 7.18
N LYS A 289 31.17 -17.98 7.32
CA LYS A 289 32.57 -17.59 7.59
C LYS A 289 33.05 -17.97 8.99
N ARG A 290 32.26 -17.73 10.06
CA ARG A 290 32.66 -18.07 11.43
C ARG A 290 32.58 -19.58 11.70
N GLY A 291 31.57 -20.26 11.15
CA GLY A 291 31.46 -21.72 11.17
C GLY A 291 32.62 -22.39 10.41
N ALA A 292 32.96 -21.89 9.21
CA ALA A 292 34.12 -22.39 8.45
C ALA A 292 35.44 -22.12 9.18
N ILE A 293 35.62 -20.95 9.81
CA ILE A 293 36.81 -20.66 10.63
C ILE A 293 36.91 -21.63 11.81
N MET A 294 35.81 -21.90 12.52
CA MET A 294 35.81 -22.87 13.62
C MET A 294 36.09 -24.30 13.14
N LEU A 295 35.59 -24.69 11.96
CA LEU A 295 35.88 -25.99 11.35
C LEU A 295 37.35 -26.10 10.92
N ILE A 296 37.91 -25.03 10.34
CA ILE A 296 39.33 -24.94 9.96
C ILE A 296 40.22 -25.01 11.20
N LEU A 297 39.87 -24.31 12.27
CA LEU A 297 40.61 -24.35 13.54
C LEU A 297 40.54 -25.75 14.19
N ALA A 298 39.38 -26.40 14.15
CA ALA A 298 39.23 -27.78 14.61
C ALA A 298 40.06 -28.77 13.79
N LEU A 299 40.05 -28.65 12.45
CA LEU A 299 40.88 -29.45 11.54
C LEU A 299 42.39 -29.19 11.74
N ALA A 300 42.79 -27.94 11.96
CA ALA A 300 44.17 -27.57 12.27
C ALA A 300 44.63 -28.17 13.62
N ALA A 301 43.77 -28.16 14.64
CA ALA A 301 44.06 -28.79 15.92
C ALA A 301 44.21 -30.32 15.80
N VAL A 302 43.41 -30.97 14.94
CA VAL A 302 43.56 -32.40 14.61
C VAL A 302 44.87 -32.67 13.87
N LEU A 303 45.27 -31.80 12.93
CA LEU A 303 46.56 -31.92 12.21
C LEU A 303 47.77 -31.80 13.15
N VAL A 304 47.75 -30.87 14.11
CA VAL A 304 48.83 -30.73 15.12
C VAL A 304 48.94 -31.98 15.99
N ALA A 305 47.83 -32.67 16.26
CA ALA A 305 47.79 -33.90 17.05
C ALA A 305 48.51 -35.09 16.38
N VAL A 306 48.44 -35.16 15.05
CA VAL A 306 49.02 -36.26 14.26
C VAL A 306 50.55 -36.26 14.34
N PHE A 307 51.17 -35.11 14.61
CA PHE A 307 52.62 -34.95 14.63
C PHE A 307 53.26 -34.94 16.04
N TRP A 308 52.51 -35.09 17.14
CA TRP A 308 53.07 -35.06 18.50
C TRP A 308 53.41 -36.46 19.08
N PRO A 309 54.65 -36.73 19.57
CA PRO A 309 55.10 -38.10 19.82
C PRO A 309 55.30 -38.47 21.31
N ARG A 310 54.25 -38.56 22.14
CA ARG A 310 54.32 -39.29 23.45
C ARG A 310 53.00 -39.97 23.85
N GLY A 311 53.07 -41.26 24.21
CA GLY A 311 51.95 -42.21 24.23
C GLY A 311 50.84 -42.03 25.29
N TRP A 312 51.14 -41.50 26.48
CA TRP A 312 50.17 -41.42 27.59
C TRP A 312 49.29 -40.16 27.57
N ILE A 313 49.75 -39.08 26.92
CA ILE A 313 48.97 -37.85 26.72
C ILE A 313 47.97 -38.00 25.54
N ARG A 314 48.18 -39.00 24.66
CA ARG A 314 47.32 -39.27 23.49
C ARG A 314 45.87 -39.55 23.88
N LEU A 315 45.60 -40.33 24.93
CA LEU A 315 44.23 -40.67 25.30
C LEU A 315 43.46 -39.44 25.80
N GLY A 316 44.06 -38.65 26.70
CA GLY A 316 43.46 -37.41 27.20
C GLY A 316 43.27 -36.36 26.09
N PHE A 317 44.23 -36.26 25.17
CA PHE A 317 44.12 -35.39 24.01
C PHE A 317 43.00 -35.83 23.05
N TRP A 318 42.91 -37.12 22.69
CA TRP A 318 41.86 -37.62 21.81
C TRP A 318 40.46 -37.52 22.43
N LEU A 319 40.33 -37.70 23.75
CA LEU A 319 39.07 -37.45 24.47
C LEU A 319 38.70 -35.95 24.45
N ALA A 320 39.67 -35.05 24.66
CA ALA A 320 39.43 -33.61 24.58
C ALA A 320 39.10 -33.15 23.15
N ALA A 321 39.79 -33.68 22.13
CA ALA A 321 39.54 -33.39 20.73
C ALA A 321 38.19 -33.94 20.27
N ALA A 322 37.81 -35.16 20.67
CA ALA A 322 36.49 -35.72 20.42
C ALA A 322 35.38 -34.90 21.11
N GLY A 323 35.61 -34.47 22.36
CA GLY A 323 34.70 -33.58 23.08
C GLY A 323 34.56 -32.21 22.39
N ALA A 324 35.66 -31.62 21.92
CA ALA A 324 35.66 -30.35 21.19
C ALA A 324 34.96 -30.49 19.83
N LEU A 325 35.20 -31.58 19.09
CA LEU A 325 34.51 -31.88 17.84
C LEU A 325 33.03 -32.15 18.04
N ALA A 326 32.65 -32.90 19.08
CA ALA A 326 31.24 -33.12 19.43
C ALA A 326 30.56 -31.81 19.83
N THR A 327 31.22 -30.94 20.59
CA THR A 327 30.70 -29.62 20.97
C THR A 327 30.61 -28.68 19.78
N ALA A 328 31.58 -28.72 18.86
CA ALA A 328 31.57 -27.96 17.62
C ALA A 328 30.50 -28.47 16.64
N ALA A 329 30.30 -29.79 16.55
CA ALA A 329 29.26 -30.41 15.75
C ALA A 329 27.87 -30.15 16.32
N LEU A 330 27.70 -30.22 17.64
CA LEU A 330 26.46 -29.86 18.32
C LEU A 330 26.20 -28.35 18.21
N GLY A 331 27.24 -27.52 18.33
CA GLY A 331 27.16 -26.07 18.10
C GLY A 331 26.78 -25.75 16.66
N ALA A 332 27.38 -26.42 15.67
CA ALA A 332 27.02 -26.30 14.26
C ALA A 332 25.60 -26.84 13.98
N TYR A 333 25.20 -27.94 14.61
CA TYR A 333 23.84 -28.48 14.50
C TYR A 333 22.79 -27.56 15.16
N LEU A 334 23.15 -26.84 16.23
CA LEU A 334 22.27 -25.85 16.84
C LEU A 334 22.27 -24.52 16.04
N LEU A 335 23.39 -24.14 15.42
CA LEU A 335 23.53 -22.93 14.59
C LEU A 335 22.98 -23.09 13.17
N VAL A 336 23.00 -24.31 12.63
CA VAL A 336 22.62 -24.68 11.25
C VAL A 336 21.45 -25.68 11.28
N GLY A 337 20.78 -25.82 12.43
CA GLY A 337 19.75 -26.84 12.68
C GLY A 337 18.82 -27.02 11.49
N PRO A 338 18.39 -28.26 11.21
CA PRO A 338 17.85 -28.65 9.91
C PRO A 338 16.89 -27.57 9.43
N THR A 339 17.32 -26.85 8.39
CA THR A 339 16.45 -25.94 7.67
C THR A 339 15.46 -26.84 6.96
N VAL A 340 14.45 -27.28 7.70
CA VAL A 340 13.26 -27.87 7.12
C VAL A 340 12.67 -26.72 6.33
N SER A 341 12.84 -26.76 5.01
CA SER A 341 12.18 -25.84 4.10
C SER A 341 10.69 -26.03 4.28
N ILE A 342 10.10 -25.25 5.18
CA ILE A 342 8.64 -25.21 5.32
C ILE A 342 8.14 -24.60 4.02
N ASN A 343 7.21 -25.31 3.36
CA ASN A 343 6.57 -24.83 2.14
C ASN A 343 6.01 -23.42 2.40
N ARG A 344 6.36 -22.46 1.54
CA ARG A 344 5.87 -21.07 1.59
C ARG A 344 4.95 -20.86 0.40
N PRO A 345 3.71 -21.37 0.48
CA PRO A 345 2.82 -21.38 -0.67
C PRO A 345 2.42 -19.97 -1.09
N TYR A 346 2.43 -19.01 -0.16
CA TYR A 346 1.88 -17.67 -0.38
C TYR A 346 2.93 -16.56 -0.35
N SER A 347 4.21 -16.82 -0.57
CA SER A 347 5.19 -15.74 -0.81
C SER A 347 5.21 -15.36 -2.27
N VAL A 348 5.31 -14.06 -2.58
CA VAL A 348 5.29 -13.54 -3.96
C VAL A 348 4.12 -14.13 -4.76
N SER A 349 2.92 -13.99 -4.21
CA SER A 349 1.72 -14.70 -4.68
C SER A 349 0.52 -13.76 -4.76
N LEU A 350 -0.39 -14.06 -5.68
CA LEU A 350 -1.77 -13.57 -5.68
C LEU A 350 -2.63 -14.57 -4.90
N ILE A 351 -3.37 -14.09 -3.91
CA ILE A 351 -4.20 -14.90 -3.02
C ILE A 351 -5.65 -14.45 -3.14
N GLN A 352 -6.56 -15.42 -3.33
CA GLN A 352 -7.99 -15.24 -3.20
C GLN A 352 -8.46 -15.86 -1.89
N LEU A 353 -9.22 -15.09 -1.10
CA LEU A 353 -9.80 -15.54 0.14
C LEU A 353 -11.31 -15.29 0.16
N ASP A 354 -12.02 -16.05 0.99
CA ASP A 354 -13.39 -15.74 1.34
C ASP A 354 -13.46 -14.45 2.18
N ALA A 355 -14.34 -13.53 1.81
CA ALA A 355 -14.49 -12.27 2.55
C ALA A 355 -15.11 -12.49 3.95
N GLY A 356 -15.84 -13.58 4.17
CA GLY A 356 -16.47 -13.91 5.44
C GLY A 356 -15.46 -14.23 6.54
N ASP A 357 -14.54 -15.15 6.27
CA ASP A 357 -13.65 -15.75 7.28
C ASP A 357 -12.15 -15.71 6.95
N LEU A 358 -11.77 -15.15 5.79
CA LEU A 358 -10.41 -15.11 5.27
C LEU A 358 -9.78 -16.50 5.03
N GLN A 359 -10.58 -17.54 4.78
CA GLN A 359 -10.05 -18.82 4.28
C GLN A 359 -9.58 -18.66 2.83
N VAL A 360 -8.38 -19.15 2.54
CA VAL A 360 -7.84 -19.15 1.17
C VAL A 360 -8.66 -20.11 0.32
N THR A 361 -9.21 -19.61 -0.80
CA THR A 361 -9.96 -20.42 -1.77
C THR A 361 -9.16 -20.74 -3.02
N ASP A 362 -8.24 -19.86 -3.41
CA ASP A 362 -7.37 -20.05 -4.56
C ASP A 362 -6.10 -19.20 -4.42
N SER A 363 -5.01 -19.60 -5.09
CA SER A 363 -3.76 -18.83 -5.08
C SER A 363 -2.85 -19.18 -6.23
N TRP A 364 -2.02 -18.22 -6.63
CA TRP A 364 -0.96 -18.43 -7.61
C TRP A 364 0.32 -17.73 -7.16
N LYS A 365 1.44 -18.45 -7.28
CA LYS A 365 2.78 -17.97 -6.93
C LYS A 365 3.57 -17.68 -8.20
N VAL A 366 4.28 -16.55 -8.22
CA VAL A 366 5.18 -16.23 -9.34
C VAL A 366 6.29 -17.30 -9.43
N PRO A 367 6.54 -17.89 -10.61
CA PRO A 367 7.60 -18.88 -10.76
C PRO A 367 9.01 -18.31 -10.52
N ALA A 368 9.88 -19.09 -9.85
CA ALA A 368 11.31 -18.81 -9.67
C ALA A 368 11.68 -17.50 -8.93
N THR A 369 10.85 -17.04 -7.99
CA THR A 369 11.04 -15.76 -7.27
C THR A 369 11.36 -15.87 -5.78
N ASP A 370 11.64 -17.08 -5.27
CA ASP A 370 12.00 -17.25 -3.86
C ASP A 370 13.40 -16.70 -3.51
N GLU A 371 14.16 -16.25 -4.51
CA GLU A 371 15.45 -15.58 -4.38
C GLU A 371 15.37 -14.14 -4.95
N GLY A 372 15.32 -13.13 -4.08
CA GLY A 372 15.34 -11.71 -4.46
C GLY A 372 14.12 -10.89 -4.04
N ASP A 373 14.15 -9.58 -4.33
CA ASP A 373 13.08 -8.62 -3.97
C ASP A 373 12.05 -8.49 -5.11
N TYR A 374 11.31 -9.57 -5.36
CA TYR A 374 10.30 -9.67 -6.43
C TYR A 374 8.86 -9.57 -5.92
N ASP A 375 8.65 -9.01 -4.73
CA ASP A 375 7.33 -8.86 -4.10
C ASP A 375 6.31 -8.15 -4.99
N PHE A 376 5.04 -8.45 -4.72
CA PHE A 376 3.96 -7.59 -5.12
C PHE A 376 3.87 -6.40 -4.16
N GLY A 377 4.26 -5.22 -4.64
CA GLY A 377 4.04 -3.94 -3.96
C GLY A 377 2.76 -3.22 -4.40
N SER A 378 1.85 -3.92 -5.10
CA SER A 378 0.70 -3.32 -5.78
C SER A 378 -0.64 -3.90 -5.34
N THR A 379 -1.72 -3.24 -5.74
CA THR A 379 -3.12 -3.61 -5.46
C THR A 379 -3.73 -4.24 -6.72
N PRO A 380 -4.44 -5.39 -6.62
CA PRO A 380 -5.17 -5.95 -7.74
C PRO A 380 -6.25 -4.99 -8.29
N THR A 381 -6.53 -5.06 -9.59
CA THR A 381 -7.65 -4.33 -10.23
C THR A 381 -8.63 -5.34 -10.83
N LEU A 382 -9.92 -5.25 -10.50
CA LEU A 382 -10.95 -6.08 -11.13
C LEU A 382 -11.44 -5.46 -12.42
N PHE A 383 -11.62 -6.29 -13.45
CA PHE A 383 -12.23 -5.87 -14.72
C PHE A 383 -12.90 -7.05 -15.43
N SER A 384 -13.39 -6.82 -16.64
CA SER A 384 -13.98 -7.88 -17.49
C SER A 384 -13.50 -7.74 -18.93
N GLY A 385 -13.42 -8.86 -19.65
CA GLY A 385 -12.96 -8.89 -21.04
C GLY A 385 -12.92 -10.30 -21.60
N THR A 386 -12.60 -10.45 -22.88
CA THR A 386 -12.49 -11.76 -23.54
C THR A 386 -11.06 -12.28 -23.65
N VAL A 387 -10.06 -11.47 -23.27
CA VAL A 387 -8.60 -11.74 -23.38
C VAL A 387 -8.11 -11.78 -24.83
N THR A 388 -8.82 -12.48 -25.71
CA THR A 388 -8.57 -12.59 -27.14
C THR A 388 -9.79 -12.17 -27.96
N PRO A 389 -9.61 -11.67 -29.21
CA PRO A 389 -10.71 -11.25 -30.05
C PRO A 389 -11.72 -12.38 -30.29
N GLY A 390 -13.00 -12.11 -30.01
CA GLY A 390 -14.09 -13.09 -30.16
C GLY A 390 -14.11 -14.21 -29.11
N GLY A 391 -13.25 -14.14 -28.09
CA GLY A 391 -13.26 -15.08 -26.96
C GLY A 391 -14.49 -14.94 -26.07
N GLU A 392 -14.65 -15.87 -25.13
CA GLU A 392 -15.70 -15.80 -24.12
C GLU A 392 -15.42 -14.69 -23.11
N ARG A 393 -16.48 -13.98 -22.67
CA ARG A 393 -16.36 -12.92 -21.67
C ARG A 393 -16.06 -13.52 -20.30
N ARG A 394 -14.99 -13.02 -19.67
CA ARG A 394 -14.50 -13.46 -18.36
C ARG A 394 -14.53 -12.34 -17.34
N GLN A 395 -14.59 -12.74 -16.07
CA GLN A 395 -14.34 -11.89 -14.92
C GLN A 395 -12.84 -11.94 -14.63
N LEU A 396 -12.14 -10.84 -14.88
CA LEU A 396 -10.68 -10.77 -14.86
C LEU A 396 -10.17 -9.99 -13.66
N LEU A 397 -8.90 -10.24 -13.32
CA LEU A 397 -8.12 -9.50 -12.34
C LEU A 397 -6.74 -9.23 -12.93
N GLY A 398 -6.21 -8.03 -12.74
CA GLY A 398 -4.86 -7.68 -13.18
C GLY A 398 -4.00 -7.12 -12.05
N ILE A 399 -2.70 -7.40 -12.09
CA ILE A 399 -1.75 -6.92 -11.08
C ILE A 399 -0.32 -6.83 -11.63
N PRO A 400 0.39 -5.71 -11.42
CA PRO A 400 1.82 -5.61 -11.74
C PRO A 400 2.68 -6.25 -10.66
N ASN A 401 3.83 -6.78 -11.06
CA ASN A 401 4.87 -7.28 -10.17
C ASN A 401 6.20 -6.55 -10.43
N LYS A 402 7.05 -6.48 -9.40
CA LYS A 402 8.39 -5.90 -9.48
C LYS A 402 9.31 -6.60 -10.52
N ASN A 403 9.00 -7.82 -10.96
CA ASN A 403 9.70 -8.46 -12.08
C ASN A 403 9.44 -7.82 -13.45
N GLY A 404 8.60 -6.79 -13.54
CA GLY A 404 8.32 -6.09 -14.79
C GLY A 404 7.16 -6.66 -15.59
N ASN A 405 6.48 -7.68 -15.10
CA ASN A 405 5.28 -8.23 -15.71
C ASN A 405 4.02 -7.67 -15.06
N TYR A 406 3.00 -7.47 -15.89
CA TYR A 406 1.61 -7.34 -15.47
C TYR A 406 0.88 -8.63 -15.80
N TYR A 407 0.34 -9.27 -14.77
CA TYR A 407 -0.34 -10.55 -14.89
C TYR A 407 -1.85 -10.35 -14.91
N VAL A 408 -2.53 -10.98 -15.85
CA VAL A 408 -3.99 -11.01 -15.95
C VAL A 408 -4.47 -12.42 -15.64
N PHE A 409 -5.43 -12.55 -14.72
CA PHE A 409 -6.00 -13.81 -14.28
C PHE A 409 -7.49 -13.88 -14.57
N ASP A 410 -7.98 -15.10 -14.80
CA ASP A 410 -9.40 -15.42 -14.65
C ASP A 410 -9.71 -15.58 -13.16
N ARG A 411 -10.63 -14.77 -12.62
CA ARG A 411 -10.95 -14.75 -11.18
C ARG A 411 -11.45 -16.08 -10.65
N ALA A 412 -12.04 -16.92 -11.51
CA ALA A 412 -12.55 -18.22 -11.12
C ALA A 412 -11.45 -19.30 -11.00
N HIS A 413 -10.27 -19.06 -11.57
CA HIS A 413 -9.23 -20.09 -11.73
C HIS A 413 -7.81 -19.52 -11.59
N ILE A 414 -7.52 -18.81 -10.49
CA ILE A 414 -6.23 -18.17 -10.26
C ILE A 414 -5.09 -19.19 -10.23
N ALA A 415 -5.25 -20.35 -9.59
CA ALA A 415 -4.20 -21.39 -9.55
C ALA A 415 -3.79 -21.90 -10.94
N SER A 416 -4.63 -21.74 -11.97
CA SER A 416 -4.27 -22.11 -13.35
C SER A 416 -3.20 -21.18 -13.94
N GLY A 417 -2.92 -20.06 -13.29
CA GLY A 417 -1.96 -19.06 -13.74
C GLY A 417 -2.58 -17.96 -14.60
N PRO A 418 -1.76 -17.00 -15.07
CA PRO A 418 -2.23 -15.87 -15.83
C PRO A 418 -2.76 -16.32 -17.21
N VAL A 419 -3.93 -15.78 -17.59
CA VAL A 419 -4.50 -15.91 -18.94
C VAL A 419 -3.86 -14.94 -19.94
N ALA A 420 -3.18 -13.90 -19.46
CA ALA A 420 -2.28 -13.07 -20.24
C ALA A 420 -1.16 -12.50 -19.36
N THR A 421 0.02 -12.30 -19.95
CA THR A 421 1.16 -11.65 -19.30
C THR A 421 1.67 -10.54 -20.21
N ILE A 422 1.69 -9.32 -19.69
CA ILE A 422 2.18 -8.13 -20.42
C ILE A 422 3.53 -7.75 -19.81
N VAL A 423 4.55 -7.62 -20.66
CA VAL A 423 5.86 -7.16 -20.21
C VAL A 423 5.90 -5.64 -20.22
N LEU A 424 5.98 -5.04 -19.04
CA LEU A 424 6.08 -3.59 -18.85
C LEU A 424 7.54 -3.13 -18.85
N ALA A 425 8.40 -3.85 -18.13
CA ALA A 425 9.80 -3.47 -17.93
C ALA A 425 10.74 -4.65 -18.16
N HIS A 426 11.87 -4.40 -18.82
CA HIS A 426 12.92 -5.40 -19.05
C HIS A 426 14.16 -5.06 -18.23
N ALA A 427 14.37 -5.73 -17.09
CA ALA A 427 15.65 -5.68 -16.38
C ALA A 427 15.78 -6.84 -15.38
N PRO A 428 17.01 -7.30 -15.07
CA PRO A 428 17.27 -8.16 -13.91
C PRO A 428 17.19 -7.37 -12.57
N ARG A 429 16.48 -6.24 -12.54
CA ARG A 429 16.40 -5.30 -11.40
C ARG A 429 14.93 -5.04 -11.08
N THR A 430 14.60 -5.00 -9.81
CA THR A 430 13.21 -4.98 -9.30
C THR A 430 12.82 -3.67 -8.63
N ASP A 431 13.69 -2.65 -8.67
CA ASP A 431 13.51 -1.37 -7.99
C ASP A 431 12.65 -0.40 -8.83
N PRO A 432 11.35 -0.22 -8.50
CA PRO A 432 10.43 0.60 -9.29
C PRO A 432 10.76 2.09 -9.19
N THR A 433 11.38 2.53 -8.10
CA THR A 433 11.76 3.94 -7.89
C THR A 433 12.86 4.38 -8.86
N LYS A 434 13.69 3.42 -9.30
CA LYS A 434 14.69 3.61 -10.36
C LYS A 434 14.13 3.33 -11.76
N GLY A 435 12.81 3.16 -11.86
CA GLY A 435 12.14 2.79 -13.09
C GLY A 435 12.35 1.31 -13.47
N ASN A 436 12.56 0.37 -12.56
CA ASN A 436 12.62 -1.04 -12.93
C ASN A 436 11.42 -1.81 -12.34
N GLY A 437 10.72 -2.60 -13.16
CA GLY A 437 9.53 -3.28 -12.70
C GLY A 437 8.31 -2.36 -12.59
N SER A 438 7.25 -2.82 -11.92
CA SER A 438 6.09 -1.98 -11.62
C SER A 438 5.46 -2.34 -10.28
N ILE A 439 5.02 -1.29 -9.57
CA ILE A 439 4.14 -1.37 -8.40
C ILE A 439 2.87 -0.53 -8.59
N SER A 440 2.69 0.13 -9.73
CA SER A 440 1.59 1.07 -10.00
C SER A 440 0.29 0.33 -10.29
N PRO A 441 -0.73 0.36 -9.40
CA PRO A 441 -2.00 -0.26 -9.70
C PRO A 441 -2.64 0.32 -10.97
N SER A 442 -3.25 -0.55 -11.76
CA SER A 442 -3.97 -0.19 -12.98
C SER A 442 -5.30 0.49 -12.70
N ALA A 443 -5.87 1.10 -13.75
CA ALA A 443 -7.25 1.59 -13.74
C ALA A 443 -8.05 0.96 -14.88
N PHE A 444 -9.35 0.77 -14.69
CA PHE A 444 -10.29 0.26 -15.68
C PHE A 444 -11.55 1.12 -15.70
N ASP A 445 -11.84 1.74 -16.85
CA ASP A 445 -12.98 2.65 -17.01
C ASP A 445 -14.28 1.96 -17.46
N GLY A 446 -14.30 0.63 -17.49
CA GLY A 446 -15.40 -0.18 -18.04
C GLY A 446 -15.16 -0.65 -19.49
N HIS A 447 -14.18 -0.07 -20.19
CA HIS A 447 -13.88 -0.38 -21.59
C HIS A 447 -12.39 -0.58 -21.87
N THR A 448 -11.52 0.17 -21.22
CA THR A 448 -10.09 0.22 -21.47
C THR A 448 -9.33 -0.02 -20.16
N LEU A 449 -8.34 -0.92 -20.20
CA LEU A 449 -7.44 -1.15 -19.08
C LEU A 449 -6.20 -0.28 -19.25
N TYR A 450 -5.93 0.57 -18.27
CA TYR A 450 -4.76 1.45 -18.22
C TYR A 450 -3.73 0.90 -17.25
N ILE A 451 -2.53 0.63 -17.75
CA ILE A 451 -1.43 0.03 -16.99
C ILE A 451 -0.21 0.92 -17.08
N ALA A 452 0.49 1.12 -15.96
CA ALA A 452 1.70 1.90 -15.90
C ALA A 452 2.82 1.20 -15.12
N GLY A 453 4.05 1.71 -15.27
CA GLY A 453 5.23 1.17 -14.60
C GLY A 453 6.51 1.90 -14.97
N GLY A 454 7.64 1.40 -14.45
CA GLY A 454 8.97 1.91 -14.74
C GLY A 454 9.61 1.33 -16.02
N GLY A 455 10.60 2.02 -16.57
CA GLY A 455 11.68 1.48 -17.43
C GLY A 455 11.24 0.54 -18.53
N THR A 456 10.75 1.13 -19.60
CA THR A 456 10.34 0.39 -20.80
C THR A 456 10.99 1.00 -22.03
N GLU A 457 10.83 0.37 -23.17
CA GLU A 457 11.07 1.01 -24.47
C GLU A 457 9.77 1.65 -24.97
N ALA A 458 9.77 2.97 -25.20
CA ALA A 458 8.68 3.67 -25.88
C ALA A 458 9.28 4.50 -27.02
N ASP A 459 8.57 4.59 -28.14
CA ASP A 459 8.98 5.39 -29.32
C ASP A 459 10.40 5.08 -29.84
N GLY A 460 10.85 3.82 -29.71
CA GLY A 460 12.15 3.37 -30.21
C GLY A 460 13.34 3.61 -29.26
N GLY A 461 13.10 3.96 -27.99
CA GLY A 461 14.17 4.13 -27.00
C GLY A 461 13.74 3.92 -25.54
N PRO A 462 14.70 3.80 -24.61
CA PRO A 462 14.40 3.61 -23.19
C PRO A 462 13.78 4.88 -22.57
N VAL A 463 12.68 4.71 -21.85
CA VAL A 463 12.00 5.75 -21.08
C VAL A 463 11.94 5.37 -19.60
N PRO A 464 11.98 6.33 -18.67
CA PRO A 464 12.02 6.04 -17.23
C PRO A 464 10.73 5.41 -16.70
N GLY A 465 9.61 5.56 -17.42
CA GLY A 465 8.35 4.91 -17.15
C GLY A 465 7.43 4.96 -18.36
N SER A 466 6.28 4.29 -18.29
CA SER A 466 5.27 4.33 -19.36
C SER A 466 3.85 4.19 -18.85
N LEU A 467 2.92 4.56 -19.72
CA LEU A 467 1.48 4.31 -19.60
C LEU A 467 1.00 3.64 -20.88
N LEU A 468 0.22 2.57 -20.74
CA LEU A 468 -0.33 1.78 -21.83
C LEU A 468 -1.84 1.66 -21.66
N ALA A 469 -2.56 1.71 -22.77
CA ALA A 469 -3.98 1.36 -22.83
C ALA A 469 -4.17 0.04 -23.57
N TYR A 470 -4.88 -0.90 -22.96
CA TYR A 470 -5.25 -2.18 -23.55
C TYR A 470 -6.75 -2.31 -23.71
N ASP A 471 -7.16 -2.98 -24.79
CA ASP A 471 -8.49 -3.56 -24.87
C ASP A 471 -8.50 -4.86 -24.05
N PRO A 472 -9.35 -5.01 -23.02
CA PRO A 472 -9.47 -6.26 -22.28
C PRO A 472 -9.91 -7.46 -23.14
N ASN A 473 -10.36 -7.21 -24.38
CA ASN A 473 -10.73 -8.20 -25.36
C ASN A 473 -9.59 -8.55 -26.34
N ASP A 474 -8.46 -7.85 -26.28
CA ASP A 474 -7.27 -8.14 -27.09
C ASP A 474 -5.99 -7.65 -26.40
N PHE A 475 -5.29 -8.56 -25.73
CA PHE A 475 -4.00 -8.28 -25.10
C PHE A 475 -2.78 -8.44 -26.02
N SER A 476 -2.96 -8.69 -27.32
CA SER A 476 -1.83 -8.92 -28.23
C SER A 476 -0.95 -7.68 -28.43
N ARG A 477 -1.54 -6.49 -28.30
CA ARG A 477 -0.85 -5.20 -28.38
C ARG A 477 -1.65 -4.10 -27.66
N PRO A 478 -0.99 -3.06 -27.14
CA PRO A 478 -1.72 -1.91 -26.62
C PRO A 478 -2.42 -1.15 -27.75
N ARG A 479 -3.55 -0.49 -27.43
CA ARG A 479 -4.20 0.51 -28.29
C ARG A 479 -3.26 1.68 -28.55
N TRP A 480 -2.59 2.12 -27.50
CA TRP A 480 -1.53 3.12 -27.53
C TRP A 480 -0.59 2.93 -26.33
N LYS A 481 0.63 3.46 -26.47
CA LYS A 481 1.67 3.47 -25.44
C LYS A 481 2.36 4.82 -25.48
N ILE A 482 2.65 5.39 -24.32
CA ILE A 482 3.42 6.64 -24.21
C ILE A 482 4.57 6.50 -23.22
N GLY A 483 5.64 7.26 -23.46
CA GLY A 483 6.70 7.47 -22.49
C GLY A 483 6.27 8.44 -21.38
N ALA A 484 6.55 8.08 -20.12
CA ALA A 484 6.36 8.95 -18.97
C ALA A 484 7.63 9.77 -18.68
N ALA A 485 7.47 10.95 -18.08
CA ALA A 485 8.59 11.84 -17.74
C ALA A 485 9.48 11.32 -16.60
N GLY A 486 8.99 10.32 -15.85
CA GLY A 486 9.68 9.62 -14.78
C GLY A 486 8.98 8.29 -14.51
N PRO A 487 9.47 7.48 -13.55
CA PRO A 487 8.78 6.27 -13.12
C PRO A 487 7.35 6.58 -12.64
N VAL A 488 6.41 5.69 -12.94
CA VAL A 488 5.04 5.75 -12.45
C VAL A 488 4.92 4.78 -11.27
N LEU A 489 4.68 5.31 -10.07
CA LEU A 489 4.65 4.53 -8.82
C LEU A 489 3.24 4.44 -8.23
N GLY A 490 2.55 5.58 -8.15
CA GLY A 490 1.16 5.64 -7.70
C GLY A 490 0.21 4.98 -8.69
N ALA A 491 -1.01 4.69 -8.24
CA ALA A 491 -2.03 4.14 -9.12
C ALA A 491 -2.38 5.08 -10.29
N VAL A 492 -2.71 4.45 -11.41
CA VAL A 492 -3.39 5.14 -12.52
C VAL A 492 -4.79 5.54 -12.08
N THR A 493 -5.26 6.69 -12.51
CA THR A 493 -6.62 7.18 -12.24
C THR A 493 -7.27 7.63 -13.53
N THR A 494 -8.54 7.32 -13.75
CA THR A 494 -9.25 7.67 -14.98
C THR A 494 -10.64 8.25 -14.69
N SER A 495 -11.09 9.11 -15.60
CA SER A 495 -12.46 9.63 -15.62
C SER A 495 -12.78 10.19 -16.99
N SER A 496 -14.01 9.99 -17.48
CA SER A 496 -14.56 10.70 -18.65
C SER A 496 -13.58 10.90 -19.83
N GLY A 497 -12.88 9.83 -20.22
CA GLY A 497 -11.95 9.84 -21.35
C GLY A 497 -10.59 10.49 -21.08
N VAL A 498 -10.23 10.79 -19.83
CA VAL A 498 -8.88 11.21 -19.43
C VAL A 498 -8.26 10.23 -18.45
N VAL A 499 -6.94 10.11 -18.53
CA VAL A 499 -6.13 9.27 -17.63
C VAL A 499 -5.07 10.14 -16.96
N VAL A 500 -4.91 9.98 -15.65
CA VAL A 500 -4.02 10.77 -14.80
C VAL A 500 -2.98 9.87 -14.16
N ILE A 501 -1.72 10.29 -14.25
CA ILE A 501 -0.58 9.64 -13.61
C ILE A 501 0.30 10.66 -12.90
N GLY A 502 0.84 10.27 -11.76
CA GLY A 502 2.03 10.89 -11.17
C GLY A 502 3.28 10.22 -11.73
N ASN A 503 4.15 10.97 -12.39
CA ASN A 503 5.34 10.44 -13.04
C ASN A 503 6.58 11.31 -12.81
N GLY A 504 7.47 10.86 -11.91
CA GLY A 504 8.58 11.67 -11.44
C GLY A 504 8.08 12.97 -10.78
N ALA A 505 8.48 14.12 -11.30
CA ALA A 505 8.14 15.44 -10.77
C ALA A 505 6.84 16.04 -11.36
N PHE A 506 6.01 15.24 -12.03
CA PHE A 506 4.87 15.75 -12.80
C PHE A 506 3.57 15.00 -12.52
N THR A 507 2.46 15.75 -12.49
CA THR A 507 1.11 15.21 -12.70
C THR A 507 0.80 15.36 -14.19
N THR A 508 0.62 14.24 -14.87
CA THR A 508 0.32 14.22 -16.31
C THR A 508 -1.11 13.72 -16.53
N VAL A 509 -1.88 14.46 -17.32
CA VAL A 509 -3.21 14.07 -17.80
C VAL A 509 -3.10 13.79 -19.29
N VAL A 510 -3.58 12.64 -19.72
CA VAL A 510 -3.57 12.22 -21.12
C VAL A 510 -4.96 11.84 -21.59
N SER A 511 -5.18 11.91 -22.90
CA SER A 511 -6.39 11.42 -23.52
C SER A 511 -6.46 9.89 -23.42
N GLY A 512 -7.59 9.38 -22.96
CA GLY A 512 -7.86 7.94 -22.91
C GLY A 512 -7.96 7.29 -24.30
N SER A 513 -8.24 8.07 -25.36
CA SER A 513 -8.42 7.55 -26.71
C SER A 513 -7.13 7.27 -27.45
N ASP A 514 -6.11 8.12 -27.29
CA ASP A 514 -4.87 8.08 -28.08
C ASP A 514 -3.58 8.33 -27.27
N GLY A 515 -3.68 8.59 -25.96
CA GLY A 515 -2.54 8.84 -25.09
C GLY A 515 -1.92 10.23 -25.24
N SER A 516 -2.50 11.13 -26.05
CA SER A 516 -1.99 12.50 -26.21
C SER A 516 -1.99 13.24 -24.87
N VAL A 517 -0.91 13.97 -24.59
CA VAL A 517 -0.79 14.74 -23.33
C VAL A 517 -1.70 15.97 -23.41
N LEU A 518 -2.69 16.03 -22.52
CA LEU A 518 -3.66 17.12 -22.44
C LEU A 518 -3.25 18.18 -21.42
N PHE A 519 -2.63 17.75 -20.31
CA PHE A 519 -2.12 18.65 -19.27
C PHE A 519 -0.91 18.05 -18.58
N LYS A 520 0.01 18.92 -18.15
CA LYS A 520 1.19 18.54 -17.36
C LYS A 520 1.51 19.60 -16.31
N GLY A 521 1.26 19.29 -15.05
CA GLY A 521 1.61 20.13 -13.90
C GLY A 521 2.93 19.66 -13.27
N SER A 522 3.81 20.59 -12.89
CA SER A 522 5.05 20.27 -12.18
C SER A 522 4.86 20.50 -10.68
N VAL A 523 5.52 19.67 -9.86
CA VAL A 523 5.70 19.96 -8.44
C VAL A 523 6.46 21.29 -8.24
N ALA A 524 6.31 21.91 -7.07
CA ALA A 524 6.87 23.22 -6.75
C ALA A 524 8.40 23.27 -6.89
N ASN A 525 9.10 22.17 -6.58
CA ASN A 525 10.54 22.04 -6.80
C ASN A 525 10.88 20.68 -7.45
N PRO A 526 10.91 20.59 -8.79
CA PRO A 526 11.12 19.33 -9.51
C PRO A 526 12.53 18.74 -9.37
N LYS A 527 13.47 19.46 -8.74
CA LYS A 527 14.80 18.94 -8.40
C LYS A 527 14.85 18.23 -7.05
N ALA A 528 13.86 18.47 -6.18
CA ALA A 528 13.85 17.99 -4.80
C ALA A 528 12.62 17.15 -4.46
N ALA A 529 11.56 17.25 -5.24
CA ALA A 529 10.30 16.54 -5.01
C ALA A 529 9.91 15.69 -6.22
N MET A 530 9.19 14.60 -5.92
CA MET A 530 8.58 13.72 -6.88
C MET A 530 7.21 13.26 -6.37
N ILE A 531 6.46 12.55 -7.21
CA ILE A 531 5.12 12.07 -6.91
C ILE A 531 5.17 10.55 -6.73
N PHE A 532 4.78 10.09 -5.54
CA PHE A 532 4.68 8.66 -5.19
C PHE A 532 3.23 8.17 -5.10
N GLY A 533 2.32 9.03 -4.63
CA GLY A 533 0.90 8.69 -4.48
C GLY A 533 0.11 8.83 -5.78
N ALA A 534 -1.08 8.21 -5.81
CA ALA A 534 -2.01 8.38 -6.93
C ALA A 534 -2.69 9.76 -6.91
N ALA A 535 -3.13 10.22 -8.08
CA ALA A 535 -3.99 11.40 -8.20
C ALA A 535 -5.44 11.03 -7.87
N THR A 536 -6.27 12.02 -7.59
CA THR A 536 -7.72 11.84 -7.44
C THR A 536 -8.47 12.83 -8.30
N ILE A 537 -9.46 12.34 -9.05
CA ILE A 537 -10.37 13.18 -9.83
C ILE A 537 -11.70 13.23 -9.09
N ALA A 538 -12.10 14.39 -8.60
CA ALA A 538 -13.36 14.56 -7.88
C ALA A 538 -13.82 16.02 -7.95
N ASN A 539 -15.13 16.24 -8.11
CA ASN A 539 -15.77 17.55 -8.09
C ASN A 539 -15.07 18.58 -9.00
N GLY A 540 -14.78 18.17 -10.24
CA GLY A 540 -14.11 18.97 -11.26
C GLY A 540 -12.67 19.37 -10.96
N ARG A 541 -12.00 18.66 -10.04
CA ARG A 541 -10.60 18.90 -9.67
C ARG A 541 -9.76 17.63 -9.71
N ILE A 542 -8.45 17.82 -9.91
CA ILE A 542 -7.42 16.80 -9.74
C ILE A 542 -6.61 17.14 -8.50
N TYR A 543 -6.57 16.24 -7.52
CA TYR A 543 -5.75 16.35 -6.32
C TYR A 543 -4.55 15.43 -6.41
N GLN A 544 -3.37 15.92 -5.99
CA GLN A 544 -2.12 15.15 -6.02
C GLN A 544 -1.20 15.56 -4.87
N GLY A 545 -0.62 14.61 -4.15
CA GLY A 545 0.44 14.85 -3.16
C GLY A 545 1.86 14.66 -3.73
N ASP A 546 2.86 15.34 -3.15
CA ASP A 546 4.28 15.16 -3.46
C ASP A 546 5.15 14.78 -2.25
N THR A 547 6.41 14.42 -2.52
CA THR A 547 7.38 14.03 -1.48
C THR A 547 7.93 15.19 -0.65
N ALA A 548 7.59 16.45 -0.97
CA ALA A 548 7.98 17.64 -0.21
C ALA A 548 6.88 18.15 0.75
N GLY A 549 5.74 17.46 0.79
CA GLY A 549 4.61 17.77 1.67
C GLY A 549 3.61 18.77 1.08
N TYR A 550 3.64 18.98 -0.24
CA TYR A 550 2.64 19.78 -0.94
C TYR A 550 1.50 18.90 -1.46
N LEU A 551 0.29 19.40 -1.27
CA LEU A 551 -0.92 18.93 -1.96
C LEU A 551 -1.27 19.96 -3.03
N TYR A 552 -1.56 19.47 -4.24
CA TYR A 552 -1.93 20.27 -5.40
C TYR A 552 -3.42 20.07 -5.70
N ALA A 553 -4.09 21.12 -6.18
CA ALA A 553 -5.42 21.03 -6.75
C ALA A 553 -5.42 21.74 -8.11
N TYR A 554 -5.62 20.97 -9.17
CA TYR A 554 -5.83 21.49 -10.51
C TYR A 554 -7.31 21.50 -10.83
N GLY A 555 -7.79 22.55 -11.46
CA GLY A 555 -9.18 22.61 -11.92
C GLY A 555 -9.33 23.58 -13.07
N ILE A 556 -10.53 23.63 -13.62
CA ILE A 556 -10.89 24.54 -14.71
C ILE A 556 -11.36 25.87 -14.10
N ASP A 557 -11.09 26.99 -14.76
CA ASP A 557 -11.56 28.31 -14.33
C ASP A 557 -13.07 28.48 -14.42
N GLY A 558 -13.63 29.33 -13.55
CA GLY A 558 -15.05 29.70 -13.58
C GLY A 558 -16.01 28.65 -12.99
N ARG A 559 -15.47 27.59 -12.37
CA ARG A 559 -16.21 26.57 -11.62
C ARG A 559 -15.50 26.19 -10.33
#